data_AF-A0A317JFC3-F1
#
_entry.id   AF-A0A317JFC3-F1
#
_cell.length_a   1.000
_cell.length_b   1.000
_cell.length_c   1.000
_cell.angle_alpha   90.00
_cell.angle_beta   90.00
_cell.angle_gamma   90.00
#
_symmetry.space_group_name_H-M   'P 1'
#
loop_
_entity.id
_entity.type
_entity.pdbx_description
1 polymer ?
#
loop_
_entity_poly.entity_id
_entity_poly.type
_entity_poly.pdbx_seq_one_letter_code
_entity_poly.pdbx_strand_id
1 'polypeptide(L)'
;MESRESSRVRIQKGKAECGQVILENILLMVVLLGVASVLVKSLIGAEAATQFTEGPWDMLNGMIQCGVWKPCGIGQPAPALHPNSGNRILSYDPFTEGQ
;
A
#
# COMPACT_ATOMS: atom_id res chain seq x y z
N MET A 1 -29.37 -11.50 61.61
CA MET A 1 -28.18 -10.77 61.12
C MET A 1 -27.92 -11.01 59.63
N GLU A 2 -28.35 -12.15 59.06
CA GLU A 2 -28.19 -12.57 57.64
C GLU A 2 -28.69 -11.59 56.55
N SER A 3 -29.77 -10.85 56.80
CA SER A 3 -30.38 -9.97 55.79
C SER A 3 -29.47 -8.80 55.37
N ARG A 4 -28.55 -8.38 56.25
CA ARG A 4 -27.59 -7.30 55.96
C ARG A 4 -26.40 -7.77 55.13
N GLU A 5 -26.02 -9.04 55.20
CA GLU A 5 -24.94 -9.60 54.37
C GLU A 5 -25.39 -9.86 52.93
N SER A 6 -26.59 -10.40 52.74
CA SER A 6 -27.17 -10.60 51.40
C SER A 6 -27.30 -9.29 50.61
N SER A 7 -27.58 -8.18 51.32
CA SER A 7 -27.68 -6.85 50.73
C SER A 7 -26.32 -6.28 50.34
N ARG A 8 -25.25 -6.56 51.10
CA ARG A 8 -23.88 -6.15 50.75
C ARG A 8 -23.32 -6.91 49.55
N VAL A 9 -23.61 -8.21 49.45
CA VAL A 9 -23.13 -9.06 48.33
C VAL A 9 -23.72 -8.59 47.00
N ARG A 10 -25.01 -8.20 46.96
CA ARG A 10 -25.64 -7.67 45.74
C ARG A 10 -25.04 -6.32 45.30
N ILE A 11 -24.76 -5.43 46.25
CA ILE A 11 -24.15 -4.12 45.95
C ILE A 11 -22.69 -4.27 45.49
N GLN A 12 -21.96 -5.28 45.97
CA GLN A 12 -20.60 -5.56 45.47
C GLN A 12 -20.61 -6.14 44.05
N LYS A 13 -21.58 -7.01 43.72
CA LYS A 13 -21.69 -7.60 42.38
C LYS A 13 -21.94 -6.55 41.30
N GLY A 14 -22.87 -5.61 41.53
CA GLY A 14 -23.16 -4.53 40.56
C GLY A 14 -22.03 -3.53 40.35
N LYS A 15 -21.12 -3.35 41.34
CA LYS A 15 -19.93 -2.50 41.18
C LYS A 15 -18.83 -3.19 40.37
N ALA A 16 -18.69 -4.51 40.50
CA ALA A 16 -17.75 -5.29 39.70
C ALA A 16 -18.19 -5.35 38.21
N GLU A 17 -19.50 -5.41 37.95
CA GLU A 17 -20.06 -5.45 36.60
C GLU A 17 -19.73 -4.19 35.77
N CYS A 18 -19.79 -2.99 36.36
CA CYS A 18 -19.39 -1.76 35.65
C CYS A 18 -17.89 -1.73 35.30
N GLY A 19 -17.03 -2.26 36.17
CA GLY A 19 -15.59 -2.34 35.91
C GLY A 19 -15.24 -3.41 34.86
N GLN A 20 -15.97 -4.53 34.88
CA GLN A 20 -15.79 -5.62 33.94
C GLN A 20 -16.13 -5.20 32.51
N VAL A 21 -17.21 -4.45 32.29
CA VAL A 21 -17.59 -3.96 30.95
C VAL A 21 -16.52 -3.03 30.36
N ILE A 22 -15.93 -2.15 31.19
CA ILE A 22 -14.86 -1.25 30.72
C ILE A 22 -13.62 -2.05 30.32
N LEU A 23 -13.23 -3.04 31.13
CA LEU A 23 -12.08 -3.90 30.84
C LEU A 23 -12.30 -4.74 29.58
N GLU A 24 -13.51 -5.26 29.39
CA GLU A 24 -13.90 -6.02 28.20
C GLU A 24 -13.82 -5.15 26.95
N ASN A 25 -14.27 -3.90 27.01
CA ASN A 25 -14.24 -2.99 25.87
C ASN A 25 -12.80 -2.61 25.48
N ILE A 26 -11.93 -2.40 26.47
CA ILE A 26 -10.50 -2.14 26.23
C ILE A 26 -9.84 -3.37 25.61
N LEU A 27 -10.14 -4.57 26.13
CA LEU A 27 -9.63 -5.83 25.59
C LEU A 27 -10.05 -5.99 24.12
N LEU A 28 -11.32 -5.73 23.79
CA LEU A 28 -11.82 -5.76 22.42
C LEU A 28 -11.10 -4.75 21.53
N MET A 29 -10.85 -3.53 22.01
CA MET A 29 -10.12 -2.52 21.23
C MET A 29 -8.70 -2.99 20.90
N VAL A 30 -7.98 -3.56 21.87
CA VAL A 30 -6.61 -4.07 21.67
C VAL A 30 -6.60 -5.23 20.68
N VAL A 31 -7.56 -6.16 20.79
CA VAL A 31 -7.69 -7.29 19.85
C VAL A 31 -7.96 -6.78 18.43
N LEU A 32 -8.89 -5.84 18.27
CA LEU A 32 -9.23 -5.25 16.97
C LEU A 32 -8.03 -4.52 16.34
N LEU A 33 -7.29 -3.73 17.13
CA LEU A 33 -6.08 -3.08 16.66
C LEU A 33 -5.00 -4.09 16.24
N GLY A 34 -4.87 -5.19 16.97
CA GLY A 34 -3.97 -6.29 16.63
C GLY A 34 -4.33 -6.93 15.28
N VAL A 35 -5.61 -7.28 15.08
CA VAL A 35 -6.11 -7.85 13.82
C VAL A 35 -5.94 -6.87 12.65
N ALA A 36 -6.32 -5.60 12.85
CA ALA A 36 -6.16 -4.56 11.84
C ALA A 36 -4.69 -4.38 11.43
N SER A 37 -3.76 -4.43 12.39
CA SER A 37 -2.33 -4.32 12.11
C SER A 37 -1.81 -5.47 11.26
N VAL A 38 -2.28 -6.70 11.49
CA VAL A 38 -1.92 -7.88 10.69
C VAL A 38 -2.48 -7.76 9.27
N LEU A 39 -3.74 -7.34 9.13
CA LEU A 39 -4.37 -7.14 7.83
C LEU A 39 -3.64 -6.08 7.00
N VAL A 40 -3.30 -4.94 7.61
CA VAL A 40 -2.55 -3.86 6.95
C VAL A 40 -1.16 -4.33 6.51
N LYS A 41 -0.45 -5.08 7.36
CA LYS A 41 0.84 -5.69 6.99
C LYS A 41 0.69 -6.70 5.85
N SER A 42 -0.38 -7.49 5.84
CA SER A 42 -0.68 -8.41 4.75
C SER A 42 -1.02 -7.69 3.45
N LEU A 43 -1.67 -6.53 3.52
CA LEU A 43 -2.03 -5.72 2.34
C LEU A 43 -0.82 -4.98 1.76
N ILE A 44 0.04 -4.43 2.61
CA ILE A 44 1.28 -3.73 2.20
C ILE A 44 2.32 -4.74 1.69
N GLY A 45 2.40 -5.92 2.30
CA GLY A 45 3.28 -7.01 1.85
C GLY A 45 2.73 -7.79 0.66
N ALA A 46 1.44 -7.66 0.34
CA ALA A 46 0.88 -8.23 -0.88
C ALA A 46 1.25 -7.31 -2.05
N GLU A 47 2.15 -7.81 -2.89
CA GLU A 47 2.51 -7.34 -4.23
C GLU A 47 1.30 -7.02 -5.13
N ALA A 48 0.06 -7.28 -4.69
CA ALA A 48 -1.16 -6.85 -5.34
C ALA A 48 -1.23 -5.32 -5.47
N ALA A 49 -0.90 -4.55 -4.42
CA ALA A 49 -0.98 -3.09 -4.50
C ALA A 49 0.05 -2.50 -5.49
N THR A 50 1.25 -3.09 -5.56
CA THR A 50 2.28 -2.71 -6.52
C THR A 50 1.94 -3.19 -7.93
N GLN A 51 1.37 -4.39 -8.11
CA GLN A 51 0.90 -4.87 -9.42
C GLN A 51 -0.18 -3.99 -10.05
N PHE A 52 -1.09 -3.42 -9.25
CA PHE A 52 -2.14 -2.54 -9.77
C PHE A 52 -1.61 -1.19 -10.26
N THR A 53 -0.51 -0.71 -9.72
CA THR A 53 0.09 0.56 -10.14
C THR A 53 1.18 0.35 -11.18
N GLU A 54 2.13 -0.55 -10.94
CA GLU A 54 3.31 -0.76 -11.79
C GLU A 54 2.93 -1.24 -13.20
N GLY A 55 1.96 -2.15 -13.35
CA GLY A 55 1.59 -2.71 -14.66
C GLY A 55 1.15 -1.65 -15.69
N PRO A 56 0.12 -0.84 -15.41
CA PRO A 56 -0.31 0.24 -16.31
C PRO A 56 0.77 1.31 -16.52
N TRP A 57 1.51 1.68 -15.47
CA TRP A 57 2.55 2.70 -15.56
C TRP A 57 3.76 2.25 -16.40
N ASP A 58 4.19 1.00 -16.28
CA ASP A 58 5.26 0.43 -17.11
C ASP A 58 4.87 0.35 -18.58
N MET A 59 3.60 0.05 -18.85
CA MET A 59 3.07 0.03 -20.21
C MET A 59 3.00 1.43 -20.82
N LEU A 60 2.59 2.43 -20.03
CA LEU A 60 2.60 3.85 -20.44
C LEU A 60 4.03 4.34 -20.67
N ASN A 61 4.95 4.01 -19.76
CA ASN A 61 6.35 4.38 -19.85
C ASN A 61 7.00 3.78 -21.11
N GLY A 62 6.62 2.54 -21.45
CA GLY A 62 6.98 1.88 -22.70
C GLY A 62 6.54 2.64 -23.95
N MET A 63 5.31 3.15 -23.97
CA MET A 63 4.81 3.96 -25.07
C MET A 63 5.58 5.29 -25.17
N ILE A 64 5.81 5.96 -24.04
CA ILE A 64 6.49 7.27 -24.02
C ILE A 64 7.94 7.15 -24.51
N GLN A 65 8.67 6.13 -24.05
CA GLN A 65 10.09 6.00 -24.34
C GLN A 65 10.37 5.27 -25.66
N CYS A 66 9.61 4.22 -25.96
CA CYS A 66 9.91 3.28 -27.03
C CYS A 66 8.78 3.17 -28.06
N GLY A 67 7.66 3.86 -27.83
CA GLY A 67 6.56 3.94 -28.79
C GLY A 67 5.76 2.65 -28.92
N VAL A 68 5.93 1.73 -27.98
CA VAL A 68 5.29 0.42 -27.95
C VAL A 68 4.51 0.24 -26.66
N TRP A 69 3.35 -0.42 -26.74
CA TRP A 69 2.50 -0.73 -25.58
C TRP A 69 3.05 -1.92 -24.77
N LYS A 70 4.33 -1.86 -24.41
CA LYS A 70 5.07 -2.88 -23.63
C LYS A 70 6.17 -2.22 -22.81
N PRO A 71 6.55 -2.79 -21.65
CA PRO A 71 7.63 -2.25 -20.83
C PRO A 71 8.91 -2.12 -21.65
N CYS A 72 9.56 -0.96 -21.55
CA CYS A 72 10.84 -0.72 -22.20
C CYS A 72 11.97 -0.77 -21.16
N GLY A 73 13.03 -1.53 -21.45
CA GLY A 73 14.09 -1.83 -20.48
C GLY A 73 15.32 -2.50 -21.11
N ILE A 74 16.32 -2.78 -20.26
CA ILE A 74 17.66 -3.28 -20.62
C ILE A 74 17.56 -4.52 -21.53
N GLY A 75 17.95 -4.36 -22.80
CA GLY A 75 17.93 -5.42 -23.82
C GLY A 75 16.94 -5.21 -24.96
N GLN A 76 16.06 -4.21 -24.88
CA GLN A 76 15.24 -3.77 -26.03
C GLN A 76 15.92 -2.61 -26.77
N PRO A 77 15.76 -2.52 -28.10
CA PRO A 77 16.42 -1.49 -28.88
C PRO A 77 16.03 -0.10 -28.36
N ALA A 78 17.06 0.72 -28.15
CA ALA A 78 17.03 2.08 -27.67
C ALA A 78 16.04 2.98 -28.47
N PRO A 79 15.78 4.25 -28.08
CA PRO A 79 14.67 5.11 -28.55
C PRO A 79 14.62 5.42 -30.07
N ALA A 80 15.52 4.85 -30.86
CA ALA A 80 15.50 4.83 -32.32
C ALA A 80 14.26 4.11 -32.90
N LEU A 81 13.54 3.28 -32.13
CA LEU A 81 12.32 2.59 -32.59
C LEU A 81 11.02 3.32 -32.27
N HIS A 82 11.06 4.49 -31.61
CA HIS A 82 9.85 5.26 -31.37
C HIS A 82 9.24 5.68 -32.73
N PRO A 83 7.94 5.49 -33.02
CA PRO A 83 7.36 5.83 -34.32
C PRO A 83 7.60 7.29 -34.75
N ASN A 84 7.74 8.18 -33.76
CA ASN A 84 8.09 9.59 -33.96
C ASN A 84 9.58 9.89 -34.26
N SER A 85 10.49 8.91 -34.19
CA SER A 85 11.92 9.10 -34.48
C SER A 85 12.33 8.68 -35.89
N GLY A 86 11.48 7.96 -36.64
CA GLY A 86 11.78 7.47 -37.99
C GLY A 86 12.01 8.55 -39.05
N ASN A 87 11.58 9.79 -38.82
CA ASN A 87 11.76 10.91 -39.75
C ASN A 87 12.51 12.10 -39.11
N ARG A 88 13.20 11.87 -37.99
CA ARG A 88 14.06 12.90 -37.39
C ARG A 88 15.39 12.96 -38.14
N ILE A 89 15.62 14.06 -38.83
CA ILE A 89 16.92 14.39 -39.41
C ILE A 89 17.81 14.87 -38.25
N LEU A 90 18.93 14.19 -38.02
CA LEU A 90 19.98 14.67 -37.12
C LEU A 90 20.59 15.92 -37.73
N SER A 91 20.31 17.09 -37.16
CA SER A 91 21.07 18.30 -37.45
C SER A 91 22.42 18.20 -36.76
N TYR A 92 23.48 18.00 -37.55
CA TYR A 92 24.85 18.04 -37.05
C TYR A 92 25.25 19.50 -36.79
N ASP A 93 25.80 19.79 -35.61
CA ASP A 93 26.40 21.10 -35.34
C ASP A 93 27.76 21.15 -36.04
N PRO A 94 27.98 22.06 -37.02
CA PRO A 94 29.21 22.11 -37.78
C PRO A 94 30.44 22.52 -36.96
N PHE A 95 30.30 22.94 -35.70
CA PHE A 95 31.41 23.46 -34.90
C PHE A 95 32.14 22.42 -34.03
N THR A 96 31.83 21.12 -34.16
CA THR A 96 32.40 20.06 -33.29
C THR A 96 33.37 19.09 -33.96
N GLU A 97 33.64 19.21 -35.26
CA GLU A 97 34.75 18.47 -35.91
C GLU A 97 36.01 19.33 -35.92
N GLY A 98 36.82 19.21 -34.86
CA GLY A 98 38.09 19.93 -34.80
C GLY A 98 38.88 19.79 -33.51
N GLN A 99 39.06 18.57 -32.99
CA GLN A 99 40.25 18.15 -32.21
C GLN A 99 40.48 16.64 -32.36
#